data_AF-A0A3C0WBD6-F1
#
_entry.id   AF-A0A3C0WBD6-F1
#
_cell.length_a   1.000
_cell.length_b   1.000
_cell.length_c   1.000
_cell.angle_alpha   90.00
_cell.angle_beta   90.00
_cell.angle_gamma   90.00
#
_symmetry.space_group_name_H-M   'P 1'
#
loop_
_entity.id
_entity.type
_entity.pdbx_description
1 polymer ?
#
loop_
_entity_poly.entity_id
_entity_poly.type
_entity_poly.pdbx_seq_one_letter_code
_entity_poly.pdbx_strand_id
1 'polypeptide(L)'
;RELTKLHEEMQRTTLAKAVEEYTTREPRGEYVLIVAGVEESDPAARMTLEQAAALVCRLAADGQSLSDAAKQVAKETGYRKGELYRLALESE
;
A
#
# COMPACT_ATOMS: atom_id res chain seq x y z
N ARG A 1 -28.98 -4.80 -17.13
CA ARG A 1 -30.37 -5.25 -16.88
C ARG A 1 -30.42 -6.76 -17.09
N GLU A 2 -30.07 -7.51 -16.04
CA GLU A 2 -30.40 -8.93 -15.86
C GLU A 2 -31.22 -9.01 -14.56
N LEU A 3 -32.32 -9.76 -14.60
CA LEU A 3 -33.45 -9.68 -13.69
C LEU A 3 -33.26 -10.46 -12.37
N THR A 4 -32.04 -10.88 -12.03
CA THR A 4 -31.76 -11.79 -10.89
C THR A 4 -30.70 -11.31 -9.88
N LYS A 5 -29.97 -10.22 -10.12
CA LYS A 5 -29.12 -9.60 -9.08
C LYS A 5 -29.81 -8.39 -8.48
N LEU A 6 -30.79 -8.63 -7.61
CA LEU A 6 -31.57 -7.58 -6.91
C LEU A 6 -30.75 -6.78 -5.88
N HIS A 7 -29.49 -7.16 -5.64
CA HIS A 7 -28.63 -6.59 -4.59
C HIS A 7 -27.26 -6.15 -5.14
N GLU A 8 -27.21 -5.57 -6.34
CA GLU A 8 -26.00 -4.88 -6.79
C GLU A 8 -25.95 -3.49 -6.15
N GLU A 9 -25.04 -3.31 -5.19
CA GLU A 9 -24.79 -2.04 -4.50
C GLU A 9 -23.47 -1.46 -5.01
N MET A 10 -23.52 -0.26 -5.60
CA MET A 10 -22.32 0.51 -5.93
C MET A 10 -22.14 1.63 -4.91
N GLN A 11 -21.12 1.51 -4.08
CA GLN A 11 -20.80 2.50 -3.05
C GLN A 11 -19.50 3.23 -3.40
N ARG A 12 -19.55 4.57 -3.41
CA ARG A 12 -18.35 5.41 -3.45
C ARG A 12 -17.96 5.76 -2.02
N THR A 13 -16.80 5.30 -1.59
CA THR A 13 -16.32 5.51 -0.23
C THR A 13 -14.80 5.58 -0.19
N THR A 14 -14.24 5.95 0.95
CA THR A 14 -12.79 5.85 1.20
C THR A 14 -12.48 4.52 1.87
N LEU A 15 -11.22 4.05 1.79
CA LEU A 15 -10.82 2.81 2.46
C LEU A 15 -11.08 2.87 3.98
N ALA A 16 -10.84 4.01 4.62
CA ALA A 16 -11.10 4.20 6.05
C ALA A 16 -12.58 4.00 6.39
N LYS A 17 -13.48 4.64 5.64
CA LYS A 17 -14.93 4.49 5.83
C LYS A 17 -15.43 3.08 5.54
N ALA A 18 -14.86 2.41 4.53
CA ALA A 18 -15.17 1.02 4.26
C ALA A 18 -14.79 0.11 5.45
N VAL A 19 -13.60 0.30 6.03
CA VAL A 19 -13.18 -0.46 7.22
C VAL A 19 -14.12 -0.23 8.40
N GLU A 20 -14.50 1.02 8.67
CA GLU A 20 -15.47 1.36 9.72
C GLU A 20 -16.82 0.66 9.50
N GLU A 21 -17.35 0.70 8.28
CA GLU A 21 -18.63 0.07 7.95
C GLU A 21 -18.59 -1.46 8.12
N TYR A 22 -17.58 -2.11 7.54
CA TYR A 22 -17.45 -3.57 7.57
C TYR A 22 -16.96 -4.12 8.92
N THR A 23 -16.65 -3.25 9.88
CA THR A 23 -16.48 -3.67 11.29
C THR A 23 -17.82 -4.06 11.92
N THR A 24 -18.93 -3.46 11.46
CA THR A 24 -20.28 -3.69 12.03
C THR A 24 -21.22 -4.44 11.09
N ARG A 25 -20.98 -4.33 9.78
CA ARG A 25 -21.74 -5.00 8.73
C ARG A 25 -20.93 -6.18 8.19
N GLU A 26 -21.47 -7.39 8.28
CA GLU A 26 -20.83 -8.55 7.65
C GLU A 26 -20.78 -8.39 6.13
N PRO A 27 -19.60 -8.44 5.48
CA PRO A 27 -19.51 -8.48 4.03
C PRO A 27 -20.09 -9.80 3.51
N ARG A 28 -20.97 -9.73 2.51
CA ARG A 28 -21.62 -10.92 1.92
C ARG A 28 -21.54 -10.87 0.40
N GLY A 29 -21.12 -11.98 -0.20
CA GLY A 29 -20.96 -12.10 -1.65
C GLY A 29 -19.60 -11.64 -2.15
N GLU A 30 -19.48 -11.47 -3.46
CA GLU A 30 -18.26 -11.01 -4.13
C GLU A 30 -18.28 -9.49 -4.28
N TYR A 31 -17.12 -8.85 -4.07
CA TYR A 31 -16.95 -7.41 -4.18
C TYR A 31 -15.98 -7.07 -5.31
N VAL A 32 -16.30 -6.03 -6.06
CA VAL A 32 -15.37 -5.40 -7.01
C VAL A 32 -14.92 -4.07 -6.41
N LEU A 33 -13.63 -3.95 -6.11
CA LEU A 33 -13.03 -2.73 -5.60
C LEU A 33 -12.37 -1.95 -6.74
N ILE A 34 -12.85 -0.73 -6.98
CA ILE A 34 -12.22 0.22 -7.88
C ILE A 34 -11.49 1.24 -7.00
N VAL A 35 -10.17 1.13 -6.94
CA VAL A 35 -9.33 2.03 -6.14
C VAL A 35 -8.79 3.13 -7.04
N ALA A 36 -9.01 4.38 -6.65
CA ALA A 36 -8.41 5.52 -7.35
C ALA A 36 -6.88 5.41 -7.28
N GLY A 37 -6.22 5.58 -8.42
CA GLY A 37 -4.77 5.72 -8.48
C GLY A 37 -4.30 6.97 -7.74
N VAL A 38 -3.02 7.01 -7.41
CA VAL A 38 -2.42 8.16 -6.77
C VAL A 38 -2.36 9.35 -7.75
N GLU A 39 -2.73 10.55 -7.29
CA GLU A 39 -2.52 11.77 -8.07
C GLU A 39 -1.01 12.11 -8.07
N GLU A 40 -0.39 12.21 -9.25
CA GLU A 40 1.06 12.46 -9.42
C GLU A 40 1.55 13.75 -8.75
N SER A 41 0.63 14.67 -8.40
CA SER A 41 0.91 15.99 -7.85
C SER A 41 0.90 16.09 -6.31
N ASP A 42 0.59 15.03 -5.57
CA ASP A 42 0.59 15.08 -4.10
C ASP A 42 2.00 14.83 -3.52
N PRO A 43 2.64 15.79 -2.83
CA PRO A 43 3.90 15.54 -2.14
C PRO A 43 3.78 14.49 -1.03
N ALA A 44 2.59 14.31 -0.45
CA ALA A 44 2.30 13.25 0.52
C ALA A 44 2.14 11.87 -0.12
N ALA A 45 2.02 11.80 -1.46
CA ALA A 45 2.06 10.54 -2.21
C ALA A 45 3.49 9.99 -2.41
N ARG A 46 4.52 10.81 -2.17
CA ARG A 46 5.89 10.29 -2.12
C ARG A 46 6.06 9.51 -0.83
N MET A 47 6.36 8.22 -0.99
CA MET A 47 6.70 7.36 0.13
C MET A 47 7.74 8.06 1.01
N THR A 48 7.51 8.17 2.31
CA THR A 48 8.47 8.82 3.20
C THR A 48 9.74 7.97 3.31
N LEU A 49 10.82 8.55 3.84
CA LEU A 49 12.07 7.82 4.02
C LEU A 49 11.88 6.62 4.97
N GLU A 50 11.04 6.76 6.00
CA GLU A 50 10.72 5.71 6.97
C GLU A 50 9.89 4.60 6.33
N GLN A 51 8.89 4.96 5.51
CA GLN A 51 8.10 3.99 4.75
C GLN A 51 8.97 3.23 3.73
N ALA A 52 9.91 3.93 3.11
CA ALA A 52 10.88 3.34 2.21
C ALA A 52 11.82 2.37 2.93
N ALA A 53 12.33 2.72 4.11
CA ALA A 53 13.13 1.82 4.94
C ALA A 53 12.32 0.58 5.37
N ALA A 54 11.05 0.75 5.77
CA ALA A 54 10.17 -0.37 6.10
C ALA A 54 9.90 -1.29 4.90
N LEU A 55 9.85 -0.74 3.68
CA LEU A 55 9.78 -1.54 2.45
C LEU A 55 11.07 -2.34 2.23
N VAL A 56 12.25 -1.77 2.52
CA VAL A 56 13.53 -2.49 2.48
C VAL A 56 13.53 -3.66 3.45
N CYS A 57 13.10 -3.47 4.70
CA CYS A 57 13.03 -4.55 5.70
C CYS A 57 12.09 -5.68 5.26
N ARG A 58 10.93 -5.35 4.67
CA ARG A 58 10.01 -6.37 4.11
C ARG A 58 10.64 -7.17 2.98
N LEU A 59 11.25 -6.50 2.01
CA LEU A 59 11.92 -7.19 0.90
C LEU A 59 13.06 -8.09 1.39
N ALA A 60 13.77 -7.66 2.44
CA ALA A 60 14.80 -8.46 3.08
C ALA A 60 14.21 -9.69 3.79
N ALA A 61 13.08 -9.53 4.50
CA ALA A 61 12.34 -10.63 5.12
C ALA A 61 11.80 -11.64 4.10
N ASP A 62 11.47 -11.19 2.89
CA ASP A 62 11.07 -12.03 1.76
C ASP A 62 12.25 -12.76 1.09
N GLY A 63 13.47 -12.63 1.64
CA GLY A 63 14.66 -13.36 1.23
C GLY A 63 15.62 -12.61 0.31
N GLN A 64 15.38 -11.32 0.00
CA GLN A 64 16.40 -10.50 -0.65
C GLN A 64 17.52 -10.11 0.33
N SER A 65 18.73 -9.85 -0.17
CA SER A 65 19.75 -9.22 0.66
C SER A 65 19.34 -7.78 1.01
N LEU A 66 19.64 -7.32 2.22
CA LEU A 66 19.32 -5.95 2.67
C LEU A 66 19.90 -4.87 1.72
N SER A 67 21.06 -5.18 1.12
CA SER A 67 21.75 -4.34 0.13
C SER A 67 21.00 -4.25 -1.21
N ASP A 68 20.42 -5.37 -1.67
CA ASP A 68 19.66 -5.42 -2.92
C ASP A 68 18.28 -4.79 -2.75
N ALA A 69 17.60 -5.07 -1.64
CA ALA A 69 16.36 -4.42 -1.25
C ALA A 69 16.53 -2.90 -1.18
N ALA A 70 17.56 -2.40 -0.49
CA ALA A 70 17.85 -0.96 -0.42
C ALA A 70 18.15 -0.35 -1.80
N LYS A 71 18.80 -1.09 -2.70
CA LYS A 71 19.08 -0.62 -4.06
C LYS A 71 17.81 -0.55 -4.91
N GLN A 72 16.92 -1.52 -4.77
CA GLN A 72 15.63 -1.53 -5.46
C GLN A 72 14.77 -0.34 -5.01
N VAL A 73 14.58 -0.19 -3.70
CA VAL A 73 13.76 0.90 -3.15
C VAL A 73 14.34 2.27 -3.45
N ALA A 74 15.67 2.44 -3.44
CA ALA A 74 16.32 3.68 -3.85
C ALA A 74 15.98 4.08 -5.30
N LYS A 75 15.88 3.10 -6.20
CA LYS A 75 15.54 3.34 -7.61
C LYS A 75 14.08 3.77 -7.79
N GLU A 76 13.18 3.21 -6.99
CA GLU A 76 11.74 3.49 -7.05
C GLU A 76 11.36 4.80 -6.37
N THR A 77 12.05 5.17 -5.29
CA THR A 77 11.74 6.35 -4.46
C THR A 77 12.61 7.56 -4.75
N GLY A 78 13.79 7.37 -5.34
CA GLY A 78 14.81 8.40 -5.52
C GLY A 78 15.64 8.70 -4.26
N TYR A 79 15.40 8.01 -3.14
CA TYR A 79 16.21 8.18 -1.93
C TYR A 79 17.59 7.54 -2.06
N ARG A 80 18.54 8.01 -1.24
CA ARG A 80 19.89 7.47 -1.23
C ARG A 80 19.88 6.07 -0.60
N LYS A 81 20.43 5.08 -1.32
CA LYS A 81 20.63 3.71 -0.82
C LYS A 81 21.24 3.67 0.58
N GLY A 82 22.25 4.50 0.85
CA GLY A 82 22.94 4.53 2.14
C GLY A 82 22.07 5.00 3.31
N GLU A 83 21.09 5.88 3.07
CA GLU A 83 20.14 6.31 4.10
C GLU A 83 19.11 5.22 4.35
N LEU A 84 18.55 4.61 3.29
CA LEU A 84 17.60 3.50 3.39
C LEU A 84 18.21 2.29 4.10
N TYR A 85 19.45 1.92 3.76
CA TYR A 85 20.16 0.80 4.39
C TYR A 85 20.40 1.04 5.88
N ARG A 86 20.80 2.26 6.27
CA ARG A 86 21.05 2.60 7.66
C ARG A 86 19.76 2.57 8.48
N LEU A 87 18.70 3.19 7.97
CA LEU A 87 17.38 3.19 8.63
C LEU A 87 16.79 1.79 8.73
N ALA A 88 16.94 0.96 7.69
CA ALA A 88 16.49 -0.43 7.73
C ALA A 88 17.23 -1.23 8.80
N LEU A 89 18.53 -1.00 8.97
CA LEU A 89 19.36 -1.65 9.99
C LEU A 89 19.06 -1.14 11.42
N GLU A 90 18.66 0.12 11.58
CA GLU A 90 18.22 0.69 12.86
C GLU A 90 16.79 0.28 13.25
N SER A 91 16.00 -0.19 12.27
CA SER A 91 14.60 -0.63 12.45
C SER A 91 14.46 -2.16 12.63
N GLU A 92 15.58 -2.87 12.69
CA GLU A 92 15.69 -4.32 12.97
C GLU A 92 15.91 -4.56 14.46
#